data_AF-A0A6P0THJ6-F1
#
_entry.id   AF-A0A6P0THJ6-F1
#
_cell.length_a   1.000
_cell.length_b   1.000
_cell.length_c   1.000
_cell.angle_alpha   90.00
_cell.angle_beta   90.00
_cell.angle_gamma   90.00
#
_symmetry.space_group_name_H-M   'P 1'
#
loop_
_entity.id
_entity.type
_entity.pdbx_description
1 polymer ?
#
loop_
_entity_poly.entity_id
_entity_poly.type
_entity_poly.pdbx_seq_one_letter_code
_entity_poly.pdbx_strand_id
1 'polypeptide(L)'
;MFAGLQSIGAGVIVLSQLSKRLSQLVQGAIGLIPQKIRLRFIRSRQQQPPQANRGELAELWQELKQLQALTDHPRRIEILQQLLNQVSRDQNPEPWAELQGELGNSLQQCLQGDRATNIEEAIAAYEQALTVRTQEAMPVAWAQTLNTLAAAYADRIRGDRFLDIVCAIAS
;
A
#
# COMPACT_ATOMS: atom_id res chain seq x y z
N MET A 1 -5.49 -39.55 47.76
CA MET A 1 -4.50 -39.27 46.70
C MET A 1 -5.25 -38.98 45.41
N PHE A 2 -4.86 -37.89 44.75
CA PHE A 2 -5.58 -37.17 43.70
C PHE A 2 -5.84 -37.98 42.42
N ALA A 3 -7.08 -38.00 41.95
CA ALA A 3 -7.45 -38.39 40.58
C ALA A 3 -8.38 -37.32 40.02
N GLY A 4 -7.80 -36.29 39.42
CA GLY A 4 -8.53 -35.22 38.76
C GLY A 4 -7.54 -34.26 38.15
N LEU A 5 -7.18 -34.48 36.88
CA LEU A 5 -6.51 -33.54 35.94
C LEU A 5 -6.04 -34.31 34.69
N GLN A 6 -6.95 -34.80 33.85
CA GLN A 6 -6.60 -35.26 32.49
C GLN A 6 -7.39 -34.58 31.36
N SER A 7 -8.28 -33.63 31.65
CA SER A 7 -9.13 -33.02 30.61
C SER A 7 -8.67 -31.65 30.08
N ILE A 8 -7.52 -31.12 30.52
CA ILE A 8 -7.04 -29.79 30.10
C ILE A 8 -6.09 -29.86 28.89
N GLY A 9 -5.43 -31.00 28.66
CA GLY A 9 -4.45 -31.16 27.58
C GLY A 9 -5.02 -31.12 26.16
N ALA A 10 -6.24 -31.65 25.95
CA ALA A 10 -6.84 -31.75 24.62
C ALA A 10 -7.23 -30.38 24.04
N GLY A 11 -7.73 -29.45 24.86
CA GLY A 11 -8.14 -28.12 24.40
C GLY A 11 -6.96 -27.25 23.93
N VAL A 12 -5.80 -27.35 24.62
CA VAL A 12 -4.57 -26.62 24.25
C VAL A 12 -3.97 -27.16 22.96
N ILE A 13 -4.05 -28.48 22.73
CA ILE A 13 -3.58 -29.11 21.50
C ILE A 13 -4.44 -28.65 20.31
N VAL A 14 -5.78 -28.63 20.46
CA VAL A 14 -6.70 -28.17 19.40
C VAL A 14 -6.46 -26.70 19.05
N LEU A 15 -6.28 -25.81 20.04
CA LEU A 15 -6.00 -24.39 19.80
C LEU A 15 -4.64 -24.17 19.11
N SER A 16 -3.61 -24.95 19.46
CA SER A 16 -2.31 -24.88 18.80
C SER A 16 -2.35 -25.40 17.36
N GLN A 17 -3.17 -26.42 17.07
CA GLN A 17 -3.37 -26.91 15.72
C GLN A 17 -4.19 -25.93 14.86
N LEU A 18 -5.18 -25.26 15.46
CA LEU A 18 -5.98 -24.24 14.79
C LEU A 18 -5.14 -23.01 14.43
N SER A 19 -4.29 -22.54 15.35
CA SER A 19 -3.39 -21.40 15.10
C SER A 19 -2.35 -21.72 14.02
N LYS A 20 -1.85 -22.96 13.99
CA LYS A 20 -0.92 -23.43 12.96
C LYS A 20 -1.58 -23.48 11.57
N ARG A 21 -2.83 -23.94 11.51
CA ARG A 21 -3.61 -23.94 10.25
C ARG A 21 -3.98 -22.53 9.79
N LEU A 22 -4.35 -21.63 10.70
CA LEU A 22 -4.59 -20.22 10.38
C LEU A 22 -3.32 -19.54 9.87
N SER A 23 -2.16 -19.82 10.47
CA SER A 23 -0.87 -19.31 10.01
C SER A 23 -0.51 -19.83 8.61
N GLN A 24 -0.77 -21.11 8.32
CA GLN A 24 -0.59 -21.70 6.99
C GLN A 24 -1.56 -21.13 5.94
N LEU A 25 -2.81 -20.85 6.32
CA LEU A 25 -3.80 -20.20 5.45
C LEU A 25 -3.43 -18.75 5.14
N VAL A 26 -2.94 -18.00 6.14
CA VAL A 26 -2.40 -16.64 5.96
C VAL A 26 -1.16 -16.67 5.07
N GLN A 27 -0.26 -17.64 5.25
CA GLN A 27 0.90 -17.83 4.36
C GLN A 27 0.52 -18.25 2.93
N GLY A 28 -0.56 -19.00 2.75
CA GLY A 28 -1.12 -19.35 1.43
C GLY A 28 -1.76 -18.16 0.73
N ALA A 29 -2.44 -17.28 1.47
CA ALA A 29 -3.07 -16.05 0.94
C ALA A 29 -2.03 -15.01 0.47
N ILE A 30 -0.85 -14.96 1.12
CA ILE A 30 0.30 -14.16 0.68
C ILE A 30 0.81 -14.59 -0.72
N GLY A 31 0.46 -15.80 -1.17
CA GLY A 31 0.75 -16.32 -2.51
C GLY A 31 -0.10 -15.75 -3.64
N LEU A 32 -1.15 -14.97 -3.35
CA LEU A 32 -2.03 -14.35 -4.36
C LEU A 32 -1.58 -12.95 -4.79
N ILE A 33 -0.51 -12.42 -4.19
CA ILE A 33 0.14 -11.21 -4.69
C ILE A 33 0.79 -11.56 -6.03
N PRO A 34 0.39 -10.92 -7.15
CA PRO A 34 0.99 -11.17 -8.46
C PRO A 34 2.51 -11.14 -8.36
N GLN A 35 3.20 -12.15 -8.91
CA GLN A 35 4.66 -12.29 -8.80
C GLN A 35 5.42 -11.01 -9.21
N LYS A 36 4.83 -10.18 -10.08
CA LYS A 36 5.37 -8.87 -10.46
C LYS A 36 5.50 -7.88 -9.30
N ILE A 37 4.53 -7.83 -8.38
CA ILE A 37 4.56 -6.99 -7.17
C ILE A 37 5.61 -7.54 -6.20
N ARG A 38 5.67 -8.88 -6.04
CA ARG A 38 6.69 -9.56 -5.22
C ARG A 38 8.12 -9.28 -5.70
N LEU A 39 8.33 -9.29 -7.01
CA LEU A 39 9.64 -9.04 -7.63
C LEU A 39 10.00 -7.55 -7.62
N ARG A 40 9.05 -6.62 -7.81
CA ARG A 40 9.27 -5.18 -7.58
C ARG A 40 9.68 -4.91 -6.13
N PHE A 41 9.02 -5.53 -5.16
CA PHE A 41 9.26 -5.33 -3.72
C PHE A 41 10.61 -5.91 -3.25
N ILE A 42 11.04 -7.05 -3.79
CA ILE A 42 12.37 -7.63 -3.49
C ILE A 42 13.49 -6.82 -4.15
N ARG A 43 13.27 -6.33 -5.37
CA ARG A 43 14.25 -5.50 -6.11
C ARG A 43 14.38 -4.10 -5.50
N SER A 44 13.30 -3.52 -4.99
CA SER A 44 13.34 -2.24 -4.26
C SER A 44 14.05 -2.36 -2.90
N ARG A 45 13.95 -3.49 -2.20
CA ARG A 45 14.75 -3.74 -0.97
C ARG A 45 16.25 -3.82 -1.23
N GLN A 46 16.68 -4.41 -2.36
CA GLN A 46 18.10 -4.46 -2.71
C GLN A 46 18.67 -3.12 -3.18
N GLN A 47 17.80 -2.17 -3.52
CA GLN A 47 18.13 -0.78 -3.84
C GLN A 47 17.71 0.17 -2.73
N GLN A 48 17.72 -0.25 -1.45
CA GLN A 48 17.57 0.70 -0.35
C GLN A 48 18.66 1.77 -0.52
N PRO A 49 18.30 3.03 -0.85
CA PRO A 49 19.28 4.10 -0.83
C PRO A 49 19.83 4.20 0.60
N PRO A 50 21.10 4.60 0.77
CA PRO A 50 21.69 4.80 2.09
C PRO A 50 20.73 5.62 2.97
N GLN A 51 20.59 5.22 4.23
CA GLN A 51 19.70 5.86 5.19
C GLN A 51 19.92 7.37 5.14
N ALA A 52 18.91 8.10 4.67
CA ALA A 52 19.13 9.50 4.34
C ALA A 52 19.45 10.29 5.60
N ASN A 53 20.55 11.04 5.60
CA ASN A 53 20.90 11.86 6.75
C ASN A 53 19.82 12.92 7.00
N ARG A 54 19.72 13.46 8.22
CA ARG A 54 18.67 14.43 8.60
C ARG A 54 18.58 15.66 7.66
N GLY A 55 19.68 16.01 6.99
CA GLY A 55 19.72 17.04 5.93
C GLY A 55 19.10 16.60 4.60
N GLU A 56 19.37 15.36 4.17
CA GLU A 56 18.82 14.78 2.93
C GLU A 56 17.29 14.68 2.99
N LEU A 57 16.73 14.40 4.17
CA LEU A 57 15.27 14.46 4.38
C LEU A 57 14.67 15.84 4.12
N ALA A 58 15.32 16.90 4.62
CA ALA A 58 14.83 18.26 4.44
C ALA A 58 14.88 18.68 2.97
N GLU A 59 15.92 18.25 2.26
CA GLU A 59 16.07 18.44 0.81
C GLU A 59 14.96 17.72 0.04
N LEU A 60 14.64 16.47 0.38
CA LEU A 60 13.54 15.72 -0.25
C LEU A 60 12.18 16.40 -0.04
N TRP A 61 11.91 16.91 1.16
CA TRP A 61 10.69 17.69 1.44
C TRP A 61 10.63 18.98 0.62
N GLN A 62 11.77 19.64 0.43
CA GLN A 62 11.86 20.86 -0.36
C GLN A 62 11.67 20.57 -1.85
N GLU A 63 12.28 19.51 -2.36
CA GLU A 63 12.13 19.03 -3.73
C GLU A 63 10.65 18.67 -4.01
N LEU A 64 10.01 17.90 -3.13
CA LEU A 64 8.59 17.53 -3.26
C LEU A 64 7.67 18.75 -3.40
N LYS A 65 7.96 19.82 -2.65
CA LYS A 65 7.20 21.08 -2.70
C LYS A 65 7.43 21.87 -3.98
N GLN A 66 8.59 21.73 -4.60
CA GLN A 66 8.94 22.39 -5.85
C GLN A 66 8.43 21.63 -7.09
N LEU A 67 8.26 20.30 -6.98
CA LEU A 67 7.72 19.49 -8.05
C LEU A 67 6.25 19.85 -8.31
N GLN A 68 5.99 20.32 -9.53
CA GLN A 68 4.62 20.49 -10.00
C GLN A 68 3.95 19.13 -10.06
N ALA A 69 2.75 19.04 -9.49
CA ALA A 69 2.02 17.78 -9.36
C ALA A 69 1.73 17.10 -10.70
N LEU A 70 1.84 17.80 -11.85
CA LEU A 70 1.36 17.35 -13.17
C LEU A 70 2.46 16.91 -14.16
N THR A 71 3.74 17.17 -13.91
CA THR A 71 4.81 16.92 -14.90
C THR A 71 5.75 15.78 -14.54
N ASP A 72 6.16 15.68 -13.27
CA ASP A 72 7.25 14.77 -12.86
C ASP A 72 6.77 13.66 -11.92
N HIS A 73 5.68 12.98 -12.31
CA HIS A 73 5.08 11.90 -11.51
C HIS A 73 6.08 10.80 -11.09
N PRO A 74 6.96 10.28 -11.96
CA PRO A 74 7.90 9.23 -11.56
C PRO A 74 8.83 9.67 -10.42
N ARG A 75 9.42 10.86 -10.54
CA ARG A 75 10.30 11.42 -9.52
C ARG A 75 9.55 11.72 -8.23
N ARG A 76 8.34 12.27 -8.34
CA ARG A 76 7.45 12.52 -7.20
C ARG A 76 7.13 11.23 -6.44
N ILE A 77 6.82 10.14 -7.15
CA ILE A 77 6.55 8.82 -6.56
C ILE A 77 7.77 8.31 -5.79
N GLU A 78 8.97 8.39 -6.38
CA GLU A 78 10.21 7.98 -5.71
C GLU A 78 10.43 8.74 -4.40
N ILE A 79 10.30 10.06 -4.43
CA ILE A 79 10.48 10.90 -3.24
C ILE A 79 9.44 10.56 -2.16
N LEU A 80 8.18 10.41 -2.55
CA LEU A 80 7.10 10.04 -1.62
C LEU A 80 7.35 8.68 -0.96
N GLN A 81 7.82 7.69 -1.73
CA GLN A 81 8.20 6.39 -1.19
C GLN A 81 9.39 6.49 -0.22
N GLN A 82 10.40 7.30 -0.53
CA GLN A 82 11.55 7.53 0.36
C GLN A 82 11.12 8.20 1.66
N LEU A 83 10.25 9.22 1.60
CA LEU A 83 9.73 9.90 2.78
C LEU A 83 8.89 8.97 3.65
N LEU A 84 8.01 8.16 3.04
CA LEU A 84 7.17 7.19 3.76
C LEU A 84 7.99 6.08 4.45
N ASN A 85 9.20 5.78 3.99
CA ASN A 85 10.09 4.83 4.67
C ASN A 85 10.69 5.42 5.97
N GLN A 86 10.67 6.74 6.14
CA GLN A 86 11.25 7.42 7.29
C GLN A 86 10.19 7.99 8.24
N VAL A 87 9.04 8.37 7.71
CA VAL A 87 7.90 8.82 8.51
C VAL A 87 7.14 7.60 9.03
N SER A 88 7.07 7.45 10.35
CA SER A 88 6.24 6.42 10.98
C SER A 88 4.80 6.90 11.14
N ARG A 89 3.83 6.05 10.77
CA ARG A 89 2.40 6.26 11.02
C ARG A 89 2.11 6.50 12.50
N ASP A 90 2.76 5.78 13.41
CA ASP A 90 2.43 5.85 14.84
C ASP A 90 2.94 7.14 15.48
N GLN A 91 4.06 7.68 14.98
CA GLN A 91 4.65 8.90 15.51
C GLN A 91 4.08 10.16 14.85
N ASN A 92 3.75 10.08 13.56
CA ASN A 92 3.27 11.21 12.76
C ASN A 92 2.11 10.77 11.86
N PRO A 93 0.94 10.43 12.43
CA PRO A 93 -0.16 9.81 11.68
C PRO A 93 -0.70 10.70 10.57
N GLU A 94 -0.93 11.98 10.85
CA GLU A 94 -1.51 12.92 9.89
C GLU A 94 -0.57 13.22 8.71
N PRO A 95 0.72 13.63 8.91
CA PRO A 95 1.67 13.78 7.81
C PRO A 95 1.90 12.48 7.02
N TRP A 96 1.91 11.34 7.69
CA TRP A 96 2.02 10.04 7.04
C TRP A 96 0.83 9.78 6.10
N ALA A 97 -0.40 10.07 6.55
CA ALA A 97 -1.60 9.91 5.74
C ALA A 97 -1.65 10.90 4.57
N GLU A 98 -1.08 12.10 4.75
CA GLU A 98 -0.92 13.07 3.68
C GLU A 98 0.00 12.55 2.57
N LEU A 99 1.19 12.08 2.94
CA LEU A 99 2.13 11.47 2.00
C LEU A 99 1.52 10.27 1.25
N GLN A 100 0.72 9.44 1.93
CA GLN A 100 0.01 8.33 1.30
C GLN A 100 -1.02 8.81 0.26
N GLY A 101 -1.80 9.85 0.59
CA GLY A 101 -2.75 10.44 -0.36
C GLY A 101 -2.06 11.03 -1.60
N GLU A 102 -0.94 11.72 -1.40
CA GLU A 102 -0.13 12.29 -2.49
C GLU A 102 0.51 11.20 -3.35
N LEU A 103 0.93 10.08 -2.74
CA LEU A 103 1.44 8.92 -3.46
C LEU A 103 0.35 8.33 -4.35
N GLY A 104 -0.86 8.14 -3.80
CA GLY A 104 -2.01 7.67 -4.57
C GLY A 104 -2.32 8.56 -5.77
N ASN A 105 -2.36 9.89 -5.56
CA ASN A 105 -2.59 10.86 -6.64
C ASN A 105 -1.52 10.76 -7.74
N SER A 106 -0.26 10.70 -7.32
CA SER A 106 0.87 10.66 -8.24
C SER A 106 0.88 9.36 -9.07
N LEU A 107 0.59 8.22 -8.45
CA LEU A 107 0.45 6.93 -9.13
C LEU A 107 -0.75 6.92 -10.09
N GLN A 108 -1.90 7.44 -9.66
CA GLN A 108 -3.08 7.55 -10.50
C GLN A 108 -2.87 8.48 -11.70
N GLN A 109 -1.98 9.47 -11.62
CA GLN A 109 -1.71 10.38 -12.74
C GLN A 109 -0.50 9.95 -13.59
N CYS A 110 0.35 9.07 -13.07
CA CYS A 110 1.51 8.57 -13.78
C CYS A 110 1.11 7.70 -14.99
N LEU A 111 1.47 8.18 -16.19
CA LEU A 111 1.31 7.46 -17.46
C LEU A 111 2.53 6.59 -17.80
N GLN A 112 3.63 6.73 -17.06
CA GLN A 112 4.83 5.94 -17.27
C GLN A 112 4.76 4.60 -16.51
N GLY A 113 5.26 3.55 -17.14
CA GLY A 113 5.26 2.20 -16.57
C GLY A 113 3.95 1.43 -16.83
N ASP A 114 3.68 0.45 -15.97
CA ASP A 114 2.47 -0.38 -16.06
C ASP A 114 1.30 0.31 -15.37
N ARG A 115 0.37 0.85 -16.17
CA ARG A 115 -0.81 1.57 -15.70
C ARG A 115 -1.64 0.76 -14.72
N ALA A 116 -1.86 -0.53 -14.98
CA ALA A 116 -2.67 -1.37 -14.10
C ALA A 116 -2.01 -1.51 -12.72
N THR A 117 -0.69 -1.75 -12.71
CA THR A 117 0.07 -1.82 -11.45
C THR A 117 0.05 -0.47 -10.71
N ASN A 118 0.20 0.66 -11.41
CA ASN A 118 0.15 1.98 -10.76
C ASN A 118 -1.22 2.25 -10.12
N ILE A 119 -2.32 1.84 -10.76
CA ILE A 119 -3.68 2.00 -10.20
C ILE A 119 -3.86 1.14 -8.93
N GLU A 120 -3.38 -0.10 -8.93
CA GLU A 120 -3.42 -0.96 -7.73
C GLU A 120 -2.59 -0.36 -6.57
N GLU A 121 -1.39 0.12 -6.86
CA GLU A 121 -0.54 0.80 -5.87
C GLU A 121 -1.22 2.09 -5.36
N ALA A 122 -1.93 2.83 -6.22
CA ALA A 122 -2.67 4.03 -5.82
C ALA A 122 -3.84 3.71 -4.88
N ILE A 123 -4.63 2.68 -5.19
CA ILE A 123 -5.73 2.20 -4.36
C ILE A 123 -5.20 1.85 -2.97
N ALA A 124 -4.12 1.07 -2.88
CA ALA A 124 -3.50 0.70 -1.62
C ALA A 124 -3.02 1.91 -0.80
N ALA A 125 -2.48 2.94 -1.47
CA ALA A 125 -2.04 4.17 -0.80
C ALA A 125 -3.22 4.98 -0.24
N TYR A 126 -4.32 5.11 -0.99
CA TYR A 126 -5.53 5.77 -0.48
C TYR A 126 -6.17 5.02 0.68
N GLU A 127 -6.25 3.68 0.61
CA GLU A 127 -6.73 2.85 1.71
C GLU A 127 -5.89 3.04 2.97
N GLN A 128 -4.56 3.13 2.82
CA GLN A 128 -3.65 3.45 3.91
C GLN A 128 -3.92 4.83 4.51
N ALA A 129 -4.08 5.87 3.69
CA ALA A 129 -4.42 7.21 4.16
C ALA A 129 -5.74 7.25 4.95
N LEU A 130 -6.75 6.47 4.53
CA LEU A 130 -8.05 6.36 5.19
C LEU A 130 -7.99 5.66 6.56
N THR A 131 -6.89 4.97 6.90
CA THR A 131 -6.69 4.42 8.26
C THR A 131 -6.39 5.48 9.32
N VAL A 132 -6.13 6.72 8.89
CA VAL A 132 -5.87 7.87 9.77
C VAL A 132 -6.86 9.00 9.48
N ARG A 133 -7.10 9.30 8.19
CA ARG A 133 -8.13 10.26 7.78
C ARG A 133 -9.48 9.64 8.03
N THR A 134 -10.08 9.89 9.19
CA THR A 134 -11.43 9.42 9.50
C THR A 134 -12.45 10.53 9.28
N GLN A 135 -13.73 10.16 9.16
CA GLN A 135 -14.82 11.11 9.02
C GLN A 135 -14.90 12.05 10.23
N GLU A 136 -14.60 11.55 11.44
CA GLU A 136 -14.71 12.29 12.69
C GLU A 136 -13.54 13.24 12.90
N ALA A 137 -12.31 12.78 12.62
CA ALA A 137 -11.10 13.56 12.88
C ALA A 137 -10.78 14.53 11.73
N MET A 138 -11.05 14.11 10.48
CA MET A 138 -10.59 14.79 9.27
C MET A 138 -11.65 14.72 8.14
N PRO A 139 -12.87 15.22 8.34
CA PRO A 139 -14.01 14.99 7.43
C PRO A 139 -13.73 15.41 5.98
N VAL A 140 -13.05 16.54 5.79
CA VAL A 140 -12.72 17.07 4.45
C VAL A 140 -11.68 16.17 3.76
N ALA A 141 -10.59 15.84 4.45
CA ALA A 141 -9.52 15.00 3.88
C ALA A 141 -10.01 13.57 3.63
N TRP A 142 -10.87 13.03 4.49
CA TRP A 142 -11.53 11.74 4.30
C TRP A 142 -12.40 11.74 3.04
N ALA A 143 -13.28 12.72 2.86
CA ALA A 143 -14.13 12.83 1.68
C ALA A 143 -13.33 13.00 0.39
N GLN A 144 -12.27 13.82 0.42
CA GLN A 144 -11.36 13.97 -0.72
C GLN A 144 -10.68 12.63 -1.08
N THR A 145 -10.20 11.90 -0.08
CA THR A 145 -9.53 10.61 -0.29
C THR A 145 -10.50 9.55 -0.82
N LEU A 146 -11.76 9.55 -0.37
CA LEU A 146 -12.80 8.68 -0.92
C LEU A 146 -13.12 9.02 -2.38
N ASN A 147 -13.18 10.30 -2.74
CA ASN A 147 -13.40 10.71 -4.13
C ASN A 147 -12.28 10.24 -5.06
N THR A 148 -11.02 10.38 -4.64
CA THR A 148 -9.87 9.91 -5.43
C THR A 148 -9.80 8.39 -5.51
N LEU A 149 -10.13 7.69 -4.41
CA LEU A 149 -10.23 6.23 -4.38
C LEU A 149 -11.33 5.71 -5.33
N ALA A 150 -12.50 6.37 -5.35
CA ALA A 150 -13.57 6.04 -6.29
C ALA A 150 -13.13 6.22 -7.75
N ALA A 151 -12.40 7.29 -8.06
CA ALA A 151 -11.82 7.50 -9.38
C ALA A 151 -10.79 6.40 -9.73
N ALA A 152 -9.98 5.94 -8.78
CA ALA A 152 -9.00 4.88 -9.02
C ALA A 152 -9.67 3.53 -9.33
N TYR A 153 -10.73 3.16 -8.61
CA TYR A 153 -11.51 1.97 -8.94
C TYR A 153 -12.19 2.07 -10.31
N ALA A 154 -12.69 3.26 -10.69
CA ALA A 154 -13.26 3.47 -12.01
C ALA A 154 -12.22 3.26 -13.12
N ASP A 155 -10.98 3.75 -12.92
CA ASP A 155 -9.86 3.52 -13.84
C ASP A 155 -9.49 2.03 -13.93
N ARG A 156 -9.47 1.31 -12.81
CA ARG A 156 -9.24 -0.16 -12.80
C ARG A 156 -10.24 -0.90 -13.68
N ILE A 157 -11.53 -0.67 -13.45
CA ILE A 157 -12.61 -1.35 -14.19
C ILE A 157 -12.52 -1.08 -15.70
N ARG A 158 -12.16 0.15 -16.10
CA ARG A 158 -11.94 0.48 -17.51
C ARG A 158 -10.74 -0.26 -18.10
N GLY A 159 -9.65 -0.38 -17.34
CA GLY A 159 -8.46 -1.14 -17.72
C GLY A 159 -8.75 -2.62 -17.92
N ASP A 160 -9.47 -3.25 -16.99
CA ASP A 160 -9.85 -4.67 -17.07
C ASP A 160 -10.70 -4.95 -18.30
N ARG A 161 -11.71 -4.10 -18.56
CA ARG A 161 -12.57 -4.23 -19.74
C ARG A 161 -11.78 -4.09 -21.05
N PHE A 162 -10.79 -3.20 -21.09
CA PHE A 162 -9.91 -3.07 -22.25
C PHE A 162 -9.08 -4.34 -22.46
N LEU A 163 -8.54 -4.91 -21.38
CA LEU A 163 -7.78 -6.17 -21.44
C LEU A 163 -8.63 -7.34 -21.94
N ASP A 164 -9.88 -7.46 -21.46
CA ASP A 164 -10.83 -8.50 -21.90
C ASP A 164 -11.09 -8.43 -23.41
N ILE A 165 -11.31 -7.23 -23.95
CA ILE A 165 -11.53 -7.00 -25.39
C ILE A 165 -10.29 -7.38 -26.20
N VAL A 166 -9.10 -6.97 -25.75
CA VAL A 166 -7.85 -7.28 -26.44
C VAL A 166 -7.60 -8.79 -26.48
N CYS A 167 -7.85 -9.50 -25.37
CA CYS A 167 -7.73 -10.95 -25.32
C CYS A 167 -8.73 -11.65 -26.26
N ALA A 168 -9.98 -11.16 -26.33
CA ALA A 168 -11.01 -11.72 -27.20
C ALA A 168 -10.73 -11.53 -28.71
N ILE A 169 -9.98 -10.50 -29.10
CA ILE A 169 -9.58 -10.26 -30.50
C ILE A 169 -8.29 -11.03 -30.86
N ALA A 170 -7.45 -11.33 -29.88
CA ALA A 170 -6.20 -12.06 -30.05
C ALA A 170 -6.35 -13.60 -30.04
N SER A 171 -7.57 -14.11 -29.86
CA SER A 171 -7.92 -15.54 -29.86
C SER A 171 -8.66 -15.95 -31.12
#